data_AF-A0A832I970-F1
#
_entry.id   AF-A0A832I970-F1
#
_cell.length_a   1.000
_cell.length_b   1.000
_cell.length_c   1.000
_cell.angle_alpha   90.00
_cell.angle_beta   90.00
_cell.angle_gamma   90.00
#
_symmetry.space_group_name_H-M   'P 1'
#
loop_
_entity.id
_entity.type
_entity.pdbx_description
1 polymer ?
#
loop_
_entity_poly.entity_id
_entity_poly.type
_entity_poly.pdbx_seq_one_letter_code
_entity_poly.pdbx_strand_id
1 'polypeptide(L)'
;MQRSPFEWLGVFFYNIIVLRKIVKIAFLSGIFLFALIVISGIIFFVRSFYGSDTLSVVKGNSMLPSFSDGEVVGWKRAKVDKAHLKRGEIVYLNSEETYKGDENATFLKRIVGLPGEEIALSSGYVYINNKLLIEDYLYRTGRTFGQSFLKDCQIFKIPEGEYFVMGDNRELSRDSRDIGPIKFKRIVGVAKDGPTYNQSKWISTQSASFKVPLFFNETHCREK
;
A
#
# COMPACT_ATOMS: atom_id res chain seq x y z
N MET A 1 15.86 -77.98 -26.86
CA MET A 1 16.99 -77.04 -27.02
C MET A 1 17.23 -76.36 -25.69
N GLN A 2 18.30 -76.75 -25.00
CA GLN A 2 18.69 -76.18 -23.71
C GLN A 2 19.61 -75.00 -24.02
N ARG A 3 19.26 -73.79 -23.57
CA ARG A 3 20.06 -72.57 -23.81
C ARG A 3 21.47 -72.77 -23.27
N SER A 4 22.47 -72.30 -24.01
CA SER A 4 23.86 -72.49 -23.61
C SER A 4 24.15 -71.69 -22.33
N PRO A 5 25.07 -72.16 -21.46
CA PRO A 5 25.46 -71.43 -20.25
C PRO A 5 25.89 -69.97 -20.52
N PHE A 6 26.44 -69.70 -21.71
CA PHE A 6 26.84 -68.35 -22.14
C PHE A 6 25.64 -67.42 -22.44
N GLU A 7 24.51 -67.94 -22.93
CA GLU A 7 23.29 -67.14 -23.14
C GLU A 7 22.66 -66.73 -21.80
N TRP A 8 22.71 -67.61 -20.79
CA TRP A 8 22.27 -67.29 -19.43
C TRP A 8 23.14 -66.21 -18.78
N LEU A 9 24.45 -66.23 -19.03
CA LEU A 9 25.35 -65.16 -18.60
C LEU A 9 25.01 -63.83 -19.25
N GLY A 10 24.73 -63.80 -20.56
CA GLY A 10 24.32 -62.57 -21.27
C GLY A 10 23.04 -61.95 -20.71
N VAL A 11 22.01 -62.77 -20.46
CA VAL A 11 20.75 -62.33 -19.85
C VAL A 11 20.98 -61.84 -18.40
N PHE A 12 21.83 -62.52 -17.65
CA PHE A 12 22.19 -62.13 -16.28
C PHE A 12 22.87 -60.76 -16.24
N PHE A 13 23.88 -60.52 -17.08
CA PHE A 13 24.56 -59.22 -17.16
C PHE A 13 23.64 -58.11 -17.69
N TYR A 14 22.76 -58.39 -18.66
CA TYR A 14 21.76 -57.45 -19.13
C TYR A 14 20.80 -57.03 -18.00
N ASN A 15 20.26 -57.99 -17.25
CA ASN A 15 19.39 -57.72 -16.11
C ASN A 15 20.08 -56.88 -15.02
N ILE A 16 21.38 -57.12 -14.76
CA ILE A 16 22.16 -56.29 -13.83
C ILE A 16 22.31 -54.84 -14.33
N ILE A 17 22.58 -54.65 -15.63
CA ILE A 17 22.70 -53.29 -16.21
C ILE A 17 21.36 -52.56 -16.12
N VAL A 18 20.26 -53.23 -16.47
CA VAL A 18 18.89 -52.69 -16.39
C VAL A 18 18.55 -52.35 -14.95
N LEU A 19 18.80 -53.24 -13.99
CA LEU A 19 18.55 -53.00 -12.57
C LEU A 19 19.34 -51.80 -12.04
N ARG A 20 20.63 -51.68 -12.38
CA ARG A 20 21.45 -50.52 -12.00
C ARG A 20 20.92 -49.21 -12.59
N LYS A 21 20.40 -49.23 -13.83
CA LYS A 21 19.73 -48.06 -14.43
C LYS A 21 18.46 -47.71 -13.68
N ILE A 22 17.60 -48.68 -13.38
CA ILE A 22 16.34 -48.46 -12.64
C ILE A 22 16.62 -47.89 -11.24
N VAL A 23 17.58 -48.46 -10.51
CA VAL A 23 17.95 -47.98 -9.17
C VAL A 23 18.50 -46.55 -9.23
N LYS A 24 19.35 -46.23 -10.22
CA LYS A 24 19.84 -44.85 -10.42
C LYS A 24 18.70 -43.88 -10.74
N ILE A 25 17.77 -44.26 -11.60
CA ILE A 25 16.60 -43.44 -11.95
C ILE A 25 15.72 -43.20 -10.72
N ALA A 26 15.42 -44.26 -9.95
CA ALA A 26 14.63 -44.17 -8.72
C ALA A 26 15.30 -43.29 -7.64
N PHE A 27 16.63 -43.37 -7.52
CA PHE A 27 17.39 -42.52 -6.61
C PHE A 27 17.36 -41.05 -7.03
N LEU A 28 17.59 -40.77 -8.32
CA LEU A 28 17.53 -39.41 -8.87
C LEU A 28 16.12 -38.81 -8.78
N SER A 29 15.07 -39.59 -9.04
CA SER A 29 13.68 -39.13 -8.89
C SER A 29 13.32 -38.86 -7.44
N GLY A 30 13.84 -39.65 -6.49
CA GLY A 30 13.70 -39.39 -5.06
C GLY A 30 14.33 -38.07 -4.62
N ILE A 31 15.57 -37.80 -5.06
CA ILE A 31 16.24 -36.51 -4.80
C ILE A 31 15.45 -35.35 -5.39
N PHE A 32 14.95 -35.50 -6.62
CA PHE A 32 14.15 -34.48 -7.29
C PHE A 32 12.84 -34.18 -6.53
N LEU A 33 12.10 -35.22 -6.11
CA LEU A 33 10.89 -35.07 -5.31
C LEU A 33 11.17 -34.39 -3.96
N PHE A 34 12.25 -34.79 -3.28
CA PHE A 34 12.67 -34.15 -2.04
C PHE A 34 13.00 -32.66 -2.23
N ALA A 35 13.73 -32.32 -3.29
CA ALA A 35 14.03 -30.92 -3.63
C ALA A 35 12.74 -30.11 -3.89
N LEU A 36 11.75 -30.67 -4.59
CA LEU A 36 10.46 -30.01 -4.80
C LEU A 36 9.71 -29.76 -3.50
N ILE A 37 9.73 -30.72 -2.56
CA ILE A 37 9.11 -30.55 -1.23
C ILE A 37 9.81 -29.44 -0.44
N VAL A 38 11.14 -29.41 -0.45
CA VAL A 38 11.92 -28.36 0.22
C VAL A 38 11.65 -26.99 -0.40
N ILE A 39 11.67 -26.88 -1.73
CA ILE A 39 11.36 -25.64 -2.46
C ILE A 39 9.94 -25.17 -2.13
N SER A 40 8.95 -26.07 -2.17
CA SER A 40 7.56 -25.76 -1.80
C SER A 40 7.45 -25.28 -0.36
N GLY A 41 8.16 -25.93 0.57
CA GLY A 41 8.23 -25.52 1.98
C GLY A 41 8.85 -24.14 2.17
N ILE A 42 9.93 -23.83 1.45
CA ILE A 42 10.55 -22.49 1.47
C ILE A 42 9.58 -21.45 0.90
N ILE A 43 8.93 -21.72 -0.23
CA ILE A 43 7.95 -20.80 -0.84
C ILE A 43 6.78 -20.58 0.12
N PHE A 44 6.27 -21.63 0.77
CA PHE A 44 5.21 -21.53 1.77
C PHE A 44 5.65 -20.71 2.98
N PHE A 45 6.86 -20.95 3.50
CA PHE A 45 7.43 -20.21 4.62
C PHE A 45 7.60 -18.72 4.27
N VAL A 46 8.21 -18.42 3.12
CA VAL A 46 8.36 -17.03 2.64
C VAL A 46 6.99 -16.38 2.45
N ARG A 47 6.00 -17.07 1.87
CA ARG A 47 4.64 -16.54 1.76
C ARG A 47 3.93 -16.42 3.12
N SER A 48 4.24 -17.23 4.11
CA SER A 48 3.62 -17.11 5.43
C SER A 48 4.17 -15.93 6.21
N PHE A 49 5.47 -15.66 6.09
CA PHE A 49 6.15 -14.59 6.82
C PHE A 49 6.15 -13.24 6.08
N TYR A 50 6.27 -13.27 4.75
CA TYR A 50 6.32 -12.09 3.88
C TYR A 50 5.12 -11.99 2.93
N GLY A 51 4.34 -13.06 2.75
CA GLY A 51 3.27 -13.12 1.76
C GLY A 51 1.97 -12.49 2.25
N SER A 52 1.87 -11.20 2.03
CA SER A 52 0.63 -10.54 1.62
C SER A 52 0.92 -9.33 0.73
N ASP A 53 2.13 -9.31 0.15
CA ASP A 53 2.69 -8.17 -0.55
C ASP A 53 2.38 -8.31 -2.02
N THR A 54 1.46 -7.49 -2.48
CA THR A 54 1.16 -7.31 -3.89
C THR A 54 1.98 -6.14 -4.40
N LEU A 55 2.47 -6.24 -5.63
CA LEU A 55 3.14 -5.14 -6.32
C LEU A 55 2.12 -4.43 -7.21
N SER A 56 2.24 -3.12 -7.29
CA SER A 56 1.43 -2.28 -8.19
C SER A 56 2.29 -1.19 -8.79
N VAL A 57 2.01 -0.83 -10.03
CA VAL A 57 2.61 0.34 -10.68
C VAL A 57 1.74 1.56 -10.40
N VAL A 58 2.34 2.61 -9.86
CA VAL A 58 1.67 3.89 -9.64
C VAL A 58 1.39 4.54 -10.99
N LYS A 59 0.16 5.03 -11.16
CA LYS A 59 -0.28 5.77 -12.35
C LYS A 59 -0.64 7.21 -11.97
N GLY A 60 -0.04 8.17 -12.66
CA GLY A 60 -0.27 9.60 -12.51
C GLY A 60 0.50 10.25 -11.36
N ASN A 61 0.41 11.57 -11.30
CA ASN A 61 1.26 12.43 -10.47
C ASN A 61 0.65 12.87 -9.14
N SER A 62 -0.50 12.30 -8.75
CA SER A 62 -1.27 12.76 -7.59
C SER A 62 -0.57 12.53 -6.24
N MET A 63 0.44 11.65 -6.20
CA MET A 63 1.20 11.31 -5.00
C MET A 63 2.62 11.87 -4.98
N LEU A 64 3.01 12.72 -5.94
CA LEU A 64 4.30 13.41 -5.87
C LEU A 64 4.36 14.32 -4.63
N PRO A 65 5.50 14.40 -3.92
CA PRO A 65 6.79 13.76 -4.22
C PRO A 65 6.93 12.34 -3.67
N SER A 66 5.96 11.84 -2.88
CA SER A 66 6.06 10.53 -2.22
C SER A 66 6.13 9.35 -3.19
N PHE A 67 5.38 9.41 -4.30
CA PHE A 67 5.42 8.40 -5.34
C PHE A 67 5.36 9.03 -6.74
N SER A 68 6.20 8.54 -7.63
CA SER A 68 6.28 8.98 -9.03
C SER A 68 5.45 8.10 -9.96
N ASP A 69 5.03 8.66 -11.10
CA ASP A 69 4.40 7.86 -12.17
C ASP A 69 5.36 6.75 -12.64
N GLY A 70 4.83 5.53 -12.80
CA GLY A 70 5.62 4.35 -13.17
C GLY A 70 6.35 3.66 -12.01
N GLU A 71 6.33 4.21 -10.80
CA GLU A 71 6.97 3.61 -9.63
C GLU A 71 6.28 2.30 -9.22
N VAL A 72 7.08 1.27 -8.93
CA VAL A 72 6.57 -0.01 -8.43
C VAL A 72 6.54 0.04 -6.91
N VAL A 73 5.35 -0.04 -6.33
CA VAL A 73 5.14 0.06 -4.89
C VAL A 73 4.59 -1.26 -4.37
N GLY A 74 5.22 -1.77 -3.31
CA GLY A 74 4.71 -2.89 -2.54
C GLY A 74 3.58 -2.45 -1.62
N TRP A 75 2.52 -3.25 -1.56
CA TRP A 75 1.41 -2.98 -0.67
C TRP A 75 0.87 -4.25 -0.04
N LYS A 76 0.42 -4.11 1.20
CA LYS A 76 -0.22 -5.19 1.93
C LYS A 76 -1.71 -5.08 1.73
N ARG A 77 -2.35 -6.17 1.29
CA ARG A 77 -3.83 -6.22 1.30
C ARG A 77 -4.33 -5.88 2.69
N ALA A 78 -5.37 -5.05 2.71
CA ALA A 78 -6.03 -4.65 3.92
C ALA A 78 -6.84 -5.84 4.47
N LYS A 79 -6.17 -6.84 5.08
CA LYS A 79 -6.77 -7.62 6.18
C LYS A 79 -6.80 -6.73 7.42
N VAL A 80 -7.36 -5.54 7.26
CA VAL A 80 -7.27 -4.47 8.23
C VAL A 80 -8.57 -4.52 9.00
N ASP A 81 -8.49 -4.77 10.29
CA ASP A 81 -9.56 -4.36 11.18
C ASP A 81 -9.58 -2.83 11.17
N LYS A 82 -10.78 -2.23 11.07
CA LYS A 82 -11.00 -0.77 11.06
C LYS A 82 -10.18 -0.05 12.13
N ALA A 83 -9.93 -0.70 13.27
CA ALA A 83 -9.15 -0.15 14.39
C ALA A 83 -7.66 0.13 14.10
N HIS A 84 -7.11 -0.32 12.97
CA HIS A 84 -5.66 -0.31 12.73
C HIS A 84 -5.17 0.74 11.73
N LEU A 85 -6.04 1.37 10.94
CA LEU A 85 -5.61 2.41 10.00
C LEU A 85 -5.21 3.68 10.75
N LYS A 86 -4.09 4.27 10.33
CA LYS A 86 -3.51 5.44 10.99
C LYS A 86 -3.42 6.62 10.04
N ARG A 87 -3.49 7.82 10.61
CA ARG A 87 -3.19 9.04 9.86
C ARG A 87 -1.78 8.97 9.30
N GLY A 88 -1.63 9.42 8.07
CA GLY A 88 -0.36 9.42 7.35
C GLY A 88 -0.11 8.14 6.56
N GLU A 89 -0.87 7.07 6.75
CA GLU A 89 -0.76 5.88 5.90
C GLU A 89 -1.22 6.18 4.47
N ILE A 90 -0.50 5.66 3.49
CA ILE A 90 -0.89 5.72 2.08
C ILE A 90 -1.66 4.46 1.75
N VAL A 91 -2.88 4.64 1.26
CA VAL A 91 -3.84 3.57 1.03
C VAL A 91 -4.21 3.45 -0.44
N TYR A 92 -4.51 2.22 -0.82
CA TYR A 92 -5.05 1.85 -2.12
C TYR A 92 -6.56 1.86 -2.05
N LEU A 93 -7.19 2.61 -2.94
CA LEU A 93 -8.63 2.78 -3.04
C LEU A 93 -9.14 2.16 -4.32
N ASN A 94 -10.21 1.37 -4.25
CA ASN A 94 -10.90 0.92 -5.46
C ASN A 94 -11.64 2.09 -6.14
N SER A 95 -11.79 2.03 -7.45
CA SER A 95 -12.35 3.14 -8.23
C SER A 95 -13.84 3.38 -8.00
N GLU A 96 -14.65 2.31 -7.92
CA GLU A 96 -16.12 2.29 -7.75
C GLU A 96 -16.85 3.62 -8.14
N GLU A 97 -17.86 4.06 -7.38
CA GLU A 97 -18.75 5.17 -7.76
C GLU A 97 -18.08 6.55 -7.80
N THR A 98 -16.92 6.70 -7.17
CA THR A 98 -16.32 8.02 -6.89
C THR A 98 -15.27 8.45 -7.90
N TYR A 99 -14.58 7.48 -8.51
CA TYR A 99 -13.60 7.75 -9.57
C TYR A 99 -14.09 7.10 -10.87
N LYS A 100 -15.06 7.77 -11.52
CA LYS A 100 -15.63 7.33 -12.81
C LYS A 100 -14.51 7.11 -13.85
N GLY A 101 -14.51 5.95 -14.52
CA GLY A 101 -13.64 5.69 -15.67
C GLY A 101 -13.28 4.21 -15.84
N ASP A 102 -12.71 3.59 -14.81
CA ASP A 102 -12.24 2.20 -14.87
C ASP A 102 -12.53 1.52 -13.52
N GLU A 103 -13.46 0.58 -13.49
CA GLU A 103 -13.92 -0.16 -12.30
C GLU A 103 -12.82 -0.99 -11.61
N ASN A 104 -11.69 -1.22 -12.30
CA ASN A 104 -10.54 -1.93 -11.76
C ASN A 104 -9.36 -1.02 -11.41
N ALA A 105 -9.47 0.29 -11.67
CA ALA A 105 -8.42 1.22 -11.30
C ALA A 105 -8.29 1.31 -9.76
N THR A 106 -7.04 1.30 -9.30
CA THR A 106 -6.73 1.51 -7.88
C THR A 106 -6.01 2.84 -7.72
N PHE A 107 -6.48 3.67 -6.80
CA PHE A 107 -5.92 4.99 -6.55
C PHE A 107 -5.11 5.00 -5.26
N LEU A 108 -3.92 5.59 -5.28
CA LEU A 108 -3.17 5.86 -4.06
C LEU A 108 -3.54 7.22 -3.52
N LYS A 109 -3.83 7.29 -2.21
CA LYS A 109 -4.06 8.52 -1.45
C LYS A 109 -3.56 8.34 -0.02
N ARG A 110 -3.21 9.42 0.66
CA ARG A 110 -2.83 9.42 2.07
C ARG A 110 -4.03 9.68 2.97
N ILE A 111 -4.15 8.93 4.06
CA ILE A 111 -5.13 9.22 5.12
C ILE A 111 -4.72 10.50 5.83
N VAL A 112 -5.55 11.53 5.71
CA VAL A 112 -5.34 12.82 6.37
C VAL A 112 -6.29 13.03 7.55
N GLY A 113 -7.52 12.52 7.48
CA GLY A 113 -8.51 12.57 8.56
C GLY A 113 -9.05 11.18 8.91
N LEU A 114 -9.20 10.91 10.21
CA LEU A 114 -9.73 9.65 10.73
C LEU A 114 -11.24 9.74 11.04
N PRO A 115 -11.93 8.60 11.15
CA PRO A 115 -13.32 8.57 11.60
C PRO A 115 -13.56 9.38 12.88
N GLY A 116 -14.65 10.16 12.91
CA GLY A 116 -15.07 10.94 14.07
C GLY A 116 -14.37 12.29 14.26
N GLU A 117 -13.28 12.55 13.52
CA GLU A 117 -12.52 13.79 13.62
C GLU A 117 -13.13 14.95 12.84
N GLU A 118 -12.81 16.16 13.26
CA GLU A 118 -13.10 17.38 12.52
C GLU A 118 -11.90 17.78 11.67
N ILE A 119 -12.14 18.03 10.39
CA ILE A 119 -11.14 18.58 9.46
C ILE A 119 -11.55 19.97 9.01
N ALA A 120 -10.58 20.87 8.94
CA ALA A 120 -10.76 22.21 8.39
C ALA A 120 -9.54 22.63 7.57
N LEU A 121 -9.76 23.52 6.59
CA LEU A 121 -8.72 24.09 5.74
C LEU A 121 -8.68 25.60 5.95
N SER A 122 -7.51 26.19 6.16
CA SER A 122 -7.38 27.65 6.26
C SER A 122 -5.98 28.12 5.89
N SER A 123 -5.90 29.19 5.08
CA SER A 123 -4.65 29.80 4.62
C SER A 123 -3.63 28.81 4.04
N GLY A 124 -4.11 27.77 3.37
CA GLY A 124 -3.26 26.74 2.77
C GLY A 124 -2.77 25.65 3.74
N TYR A 125 -3.34 25.55 4.95
CA TYR A 125 -3.01 24.55 5.95
C TYR A 125 -4.21 23.68 6.32
N VAL A 126 -3.94 22.45 6.74
CA VAL A 126 -4.93 21.49 7.23
C VAL A 126 -4.96 21.52 8.76
N TYR A 127 -6.15 21.47 9.33
CA TYR A 127 -6.37 21.38 10.77
C TYR A 127 -7.21 20.15 11.08
N ILE A 128 -6.82 19.40 12.10
CA ILE A 128 -7.55 18.25 12.63
C ILE A 128 -7.90 18.51 14.08
N ASN A 129 -9.19 18.42 14.43
CA ASN A 129 -9.71 18.72 15.76
C ASN A 129 -9.16 20.06 16.29
N ASN A 130 -9.28 21.10 15.45
CA ASN A 130 -8.79 22.46 15.70
C ASN A 130 -7.26 22.62 15.85
N LYS A 131 -6.45 21.61 15.54
CA LYS A 131 -4.97 21.68 15.64
C LYS A 131 -4.33 21.57 14.26
N LEU A 132 -3.31 22.38 14.00
CA LEU A 132 -2.53 22.32 12.78
C LEU A 132 -1.99 20.90 12.55
N LEU A 133 -2.29 20.34 11.39
CA LEU A 133 -1.67 19.10 10.93
C LEU A 133 -0.35 19.45 10.25
N ILE A 134 0.74 18.86 10.76
CA ILE A 134 2.06 18.95 10.13
C ILE A 134 2.11 17.91 9.01
N GLU A 135 2.50 18.34 7.81
CA GLU A 135 2.50 17.53 6.58
C GLU A 135 3.90 17.57 5.93
N ASP A 136 4.86 16.87 6.52
CA ASP A 136 6.28 16.84 6.08
C ASP A 136 6.51 16.10 4.76
N TYR A 137 5.52 15.32 4.33
CA TYR A 137 5.48 14.61 3.05
C TYR A 137 5.11 15.50 1.85
N LEU A 138 4.70 16.75 2.08
CA LEU A 138 4.42 17.69 1.00
C LEU A 138 5.71 18.34 0.48
N TYR A 139 5.64 18.89 -0.73
CA TYR A 139 6.63 19.87 -1.17
C TYR A 139 6.76 20.99 -0.13
N ARG A 140 7.95 21.59 0.02
CA ARG A 140 8.18 22.72 0.95
C ARG A 140 7.22 23.91 0.72
N THR A 141 6.72 24.05 -0.50
CA THR A 141 5.75 25.06 -0.93
C THR A 141 4.31 24.53 -0.96
N GLY A 142 4.09 23.25 -0.65
CA GLY A 142 2.79 22.60 -0.72
C GLY A 142 1.79 23.28 0.19
N ARG A 143 0.74 23.84 -0.42
CA ARG A 143 -0.41 24.42 0.28
C ARG A 143 -1.65 23.61 -0.02
N THR A 144 -2.55 23.60 0.95
CA THR A 144 -3.79 22.85 0.88
C THR A 144 -4.96 23.79 0.90
N PHE A 145 -5.56 23.95 -0.27
CA PHE A 145 -6.78 24.71 -0.45
C PHE A 145 -7.97 23.78 -0.68
N GLY A 146 -9.14 24.24 -0.27
CA GLY A 146 -10.40 23.55 -0.49
C GLY A 146 -10.77 23.39 -1.97
N GLN A 147 -11.62 22.40 -2.25
CA GLN A 147 -12.17 22.14 -3.60
C GLN A 147 -13.69 22.03 -3.54
N SER A 148 -14.34 21.23 -4.38
CA SER A 148 -15.80 21.20 -4.53
C SER A 148 -16.54 20.82 -3.26
N PHE A 149 -16.08 19.79 -2.55
CA PHE A 149 -16.74 19.25 -1.35
C PHE A 149 -16.39 20.02 -0.08
N LEU A 150 -15.09 20.19 0.21
CA LEU A 150 -14.63 20.94 1.38
C LEU A 150 -14.00 22.24 0.91
N LYS A 151 -14.65 23.37 1.19
CA LYS A 151 -14.11 24.70 0.91
C LYS A 151 -13.15 25.12 2.02
N ASP A 152 -12.30 26.11 1.72
CA ASP A 152 -11.55 26.80 2.77
C ASP A 152 -12.53 27.35 3.81
N CYS A 153 -12.09 27.38 5.07
CA CYS A 153 -12.82 27.96 6.19
C CYS A 153 -14.13 27.25 6.56
N GLN A 154 -14.28 26.00 6.15
CA GLN A 154 -15.35 25.12 6.60
C GLN A 154 -14.77 24.04 7.51
N ILE A 155 -15.47 23.79 8.62
CA ILE A 155 -15.21 22.63 9.48
C ILE A 155 -16.15 21.51 9.03
N PHE A 156 -15.58 20.33 8.79
CA PHE A 156 -16.32 19.15 8.42
C PHE A 156 -16.02 18.01 9.39
N LYS A 157 -17.07 17.40 9.95
CA LYS A 157 -16.95 16.22 10.81
C LYS A 157 -16.97 14.95 9.97
N ILE A 158 -15.90 14.19 10.03
CA ILE A 158 -15.74 12.94 9.28
C ILE A 158 -16.65 11.87 9.91
N PRO A 159 -17.57 11.26 9.14
CA PRO A 159 -18.45 10.22 9.66
C PRO A 159 -17.68 8.99 10.17
N GLU A 160 -18.29 8.26 11.10
CA GLU A 160 -17.75 6.98 11.56
C GLU A 160 -17.61 5.99 10.41
N GLY A 161 -16.47 5.28 10.36
CA GLY A 161 -16.15 4.32 9.30
C GLY A 161 -15.75 4.92 7.96
N GLU A 162 -15.57 6.24 7.87
CA GLU A 162 -15.07 6.95 6.69
C GLU A 162 -13.76 7.68 6.99
N TYR A 163 -12.95 7.88 5.96
CA TYR A 163 -11.62 8.48 6.05
C TYR A 163 -11.53 9.66 5.09
N PHE A 164 -10.93 10.76 5.54
CA PHE A 164 -10.61 11.86 4.64
C PHE A 164 -9.22 11.63 4.06
N VAL A 165 -9.13 11.43 2.75
CA VAL A 165 -7.88 11.06 2.08
C VAL A 165 -7.48 12.14 1.08
N MET A 166 -6.19 12.42 0.96
CA MET A 166 -5.65 13.42 0.03
C MET A 166 -4.43 12.88 -0.72
N GLY A 167 -4.22 13.37 -1.93
CA GLY A 167 -2.95 13.16 -2.62
C GLY A 167 -1.88 14.09 -2.06
N ASP A 168 -0.63 13.66 -2.08
CA ASP A 168 0.48 14.49 -1.64
C ASP A 168 0.77 15.62 -2.65
N ASN A 169 0.41 15.41 -3.92
CA ASN A 169 0.38 16.49 -4.91
C ASN A 169 -0.97 17.22 -4.83
N ARG A 170 -1.06 18.20 -3.93
CA ARG A 170 -2.31 18.89 -3.58
C ARG A 170 -2.99 19.57 -4.76
N GLU A 171 -2.24 20.03 -5.75
CA GLU A 171 -2.77 20.76 -6.91
C GLU A 171 -3.32 19.81 -7.98
N LEU A 172 -2.71 18.62 -8.15
CA LEU A 172 -3.09 17.67 -9.19
C LEU A 172 -3.93 16.49 -8.69
N SER A 173 -4.18 16.42 -7.39
CA SER A 173 -4.93 15.33 -6.78
C SER A 173 -6.43 15.62 -6.76
N ARG A 174 -7.19 14.74 -7.42
CA ARG A 174 -8.62 14.57 -7.17
C ARG A 174 -8.81 13.66 -5.96
N ASP A 175 -9.27 14.22 -4.86
CA ASP A 175 -9.35 13.55 -3.56
C ASP A 175 -10.51 14.04 -2.70
N SER A 176 -10.53 13.74 -1.41
CA SER A 176 -11.68 14.04 -0.53
C SER A 176 -12.05 15.52 -0.47
N ARG A 177 -11.17 16.44 -0.85
CA ARG A 177 -11.52 17.87 -1.00
C ARG A 177 -12.55 18.12 -2.10
N ASP A 178 -12.56 17.29 -3.15
CA ASP A 178 -13.47 17.37 -4.29
C ASP A 178 -14.66 16.41 -4.13
N ILE A 179 -14.39 15.18 -3.70
CA ILE A 179 -15.36 14.06 -3.76
C ILE A 179 -15.91 13.63 -2.40
N GLY A 180 -15.39 14.18 -1.31
CA GLY A 180 -15.77 13.80 0.06
C GLY A 180 -15.03 12.60 0.65
N PRO A 181 -15.35 12.25 1.92
CA PRO A 181 -14.71 11.16 2.65
C PRO A 181 -14.97 9.79 2.01
N ILE A 182 -14.05 8.85 2.26
CA ILE A 182 -14.03 7.52 1.65
C ILE A 182 -14.36 6.45 2.69
N LYS A 183 -15.38 5.64 2.40
CA LYS A 183 -15.75 4.50 3.24
C LYS A 183 -14.62 3.49 3.38
N PHE A 184 -14.43 2.95 4.58
CA PHE A 184 -13.43 1.92 4.87
C PHE A 184 -13.44 0.75 3.86
N LYS A 185 -14.63 0.31 3.44
CA LYS A 185 -14.79 -0.82 2.49
C LYS A 185 -14.07 -0.61 1.16
N ARG A 186 -13.72 0.62 0.81
CA ARG A 186 -13.03 0.98 -0.43
C ARG A 186 -11.52 0.95 -0.29
N ILE A 187 -11.01 0.90 0.93
CA ILE A 187 -9.59 0.77 1.22
C ILE A 187 -9.22 -0.70 1.07
N VAL A 188 -8.55 -1.03 -0.03
CA VAL A 188 -8.17 -2.40 -0.35
C VAL A 188 -6.82 -2.78 0.22
N GLY A 189 -5.99 -1.79 0.59
CA GLY A 189 -4.62 -2.02 1.07
C GLY A 189 -3.86 -0.78 1.53
N VAL A 190 -2.69 -1.03 2.12
CA VAL A 190 -1.76 0.00 2.62
C VAL A 190 -0.40 -0.17 1.95
N ALA A 191 0.18 0.92 1.46
CA ALA A 191 1.52 0.95 0.86
C ALA A 191 2.59 0.72 1.93
N LYS A 192 3.62 -0.07 1.61
CA LYS A 192 4.73 -0.38 2.53
C LYS A 192 5.87 0.63 2.48
N ASP A 193 6.12 1.20 1.30
CA ASP A 193 7.38 1.90 1.00
C ASP A 193 7.24 3.43 0.95
N GLY A 194 6.16 3.98 1.52
CA GLY A 194 5.97 5.43 1.57
C GLY A 194 6.76 6.11 2.69
N PRO A 195 7.07 7.42 2.59
CA PRO A 195 7.66 8.17 3.69
C PRO A 195 6.75 8.04 4.93
N THR A 196 7.31 7.48 6.00
CA THR A 196 6.61 7.25 7.26
C THR A 196 6.50 8.55 8.04
N TYR A 197 5.26 8.94 8.34
CA TYR A 197 4.95 10.14 9.10
C TYR A 197 5.46 10.03 10.54
N ASN A 198 6.34 10.93 10.98
CA ASN A 198 6.77 11.01 12.38
C ASN A 198 6.36 12.36 13.01
N GLN A 199 5.16 12.36 13.61
CA GLN A 199 4.51 13.51 14.23
C GLN A 199 5.34 14.16 15.37
N SER A 200 6.18 13.39 16.06
CA SER A 200 6.88 13.84 17.28
C SER A 200 8.15 14.66 17.02
N LYS A 201 8.78 14.49 15.85
CA LYS A 201 10.12 15.02 15.57
C LYS A 201 10.14 16.51 15.19
N TRP A 202 8.98 17.11 14.86
CA TRP A 202 8.93 18.40 14.17
C TRP A 202 8.11 19.51 14.86
N ILE A 203 7.25 19.20 15.83
CA ILE A 203 6.52 20.22 16.60
C ILE A 203 7.50 21.19 17.27
N SER A 204 8.72 20.75 17.62
CA SER A 204 9.77 21.58 18.20
C SER A 204 10.47 22.51 17.20
N THR A 205 10.43 22.22 15.89
CA THR A 205 11.33 22.86 14.91
C THR A 205 10.62 23.89 14.04
N GLN A 206 9.31 23.73 13.79
CA GLN A 206 8.57 24.59 12.85
C GLN A 206 7.79 25.72 13.52
N SER A 207 7.37 25.58 14.78
CA SER A 207 6.70 26.66 15.53
C SER A 207 7.60 27.88 15.74
N ALA A 208 8.92 27.73 15.60
CA ALA A 208 9.90 28.80 15.78
C ALA A 208 10.19 29.61 14.50
N SER A 209 9.91 29.09 13.29
CA SER A 209 10.40 29.70 12.04
C SER A 209 9.33 30.19 11.06
N PHE A 210 8.09 29.72 11.14
CA PHE A 210 7.00 30.22 10.31
C PHE A 210 5.87 30.77 11.20
N LYS A 211 5.35 31.96 10.87
CA LYS A 211 4.13 32.52 11.47
C LYS A 211 2.89 31.72 11.01
N VAL A 212 2.81 30.44 11.37
CA VAL A 212 1.63 29.59 11.10
C VAL A 212 0.74 29.58 12.33
N PRO A 213 -0.57 29.85 12.20
CA PRO A 213 -1.48 29.67 13.31
C PRO A 213 -1.57 28.19 13.70
N LEU A 214 -1.29 27.87 14.97
CA LEU A 214 -1.32 26.51 15.50
C LEU A 214 -2.75 25.95 15.64
N PHE A 215 -3.72 26.84 15.75
CA PHE A 215 -5.13 26.53 15.92
C PHE A 215 -5.93 27.13 14.76
N PHE A 216 -7.03 26.48 14.40
CA PHE A 216 -7.91 27.03 13.39
C PHE A 216 -8.54 28.32 13.92
N ASN A 217 -8.53 29.37 13.10
CA ASN A 217 -9.08 30.65 13.45
C ASN A 217 -9.93 31.20 12.30
N GLU A 218 -11.22 31.39 12.55
CA GLU A 218 -12.17 31.93 11.60
C GLU A 218 -11.91 33.39 11.24
N THR A 219 -11.13 34.17 12.01
CA THR A 219 -10.88 35.57 11.64
C THR A 219 -10.04 35.70 10.37
N HIS A 220 -9.13 34.75 10.10
CA HIS A 220 -8.42 34.67 8.81
C HIS A 220 -9.33 34.32 7.63
N CYS A 221 -10.55 33.85 7.90
CA CYS A 221 -11.53 33.50 6.89
C CYS A 221 -12.43 34.67 6.48
N ARG A 222 -12.38 35.80 7.20
CA ARG A 222 -13.22 36.98 6.94
C ARG A 222 -12.55 38.03 6.05
N GLU A 223 -11.29 37.85 5.65
CA GLU A 223 -10.52 38.82 4.85
C GLU A 223 -10.53 38.52 3.33
N LYS A 224 -11.56 37.84 2.80
CA LYS A 224 -11.71 37.62 1.35
C LYS A 224 -13.08 38.03 0.84
#